data_AF-A0A971AT93-F1
#
_entry.id   AF-A0A971AT93-F1
#
_cell.length_a   1.000
_cell.length_b   1.000
_cell.length_c   1.000
_cell.angle_alpha   90.00
_cell.angle_beta   90.00
_cell.angle_gamma   90.00
#
_symmetry.space_group_name_H-M   'P 1'
#
loop_
_entity.id
_entity.type
_entity.pdbx_description
1 polymer ?
#
loop_
_entity_poly.entity_id
_entity_poly.type
_entity_poly.pdbx_seq_one_letter_code
_entity_poly.pdbx_strand_id
1 'polypeptide(L)'
;MTIHKLDDLLAAYGGDYLVVDFNHLFISSTLREEAWLLRQGDDPALIARVVEQAQSFGIHNAAADRELGTYSGGEQAILACLLLLAATEAKGLCGVRVLLYNVLDSLSGDNRRALVARFLAARDRLSLYRNEPSAAAEAALVAVEG
;
A
#
# COMPACT_ATOMS: atom_id res chain seq x y z
N MET A 1 12.43 7.38 -17.17
CA MET A 1 11.30 6.73 -16.48
C MET A 1 11.01 5.45 -17.22
N THR A 2 11.45 4.32 -16.70
CA THR A 2 11.32 3.02 -17.36
C THR A 2 9.99 2.43 -16.96
N ILE A 3 9.04 2.39 -17.89
CA ILE A 3 7.76 1.70 -17.68
C ILE A 3 8.09 0.21 -17.77
N HIS A 4 8.33 -0.43 -16.63
CA HIS A 4 8.50 -1.88 -16.58
C HIS A 4 7.14 -2.52 -16.88
N LYS A 5 7.10 -3.41 -17.90
CA LYS A 5 5.88 -4.15 -18.22
C LYS A 5 5.51 -4.99 -17.00
N LEU A 6 4.26 -4.90 -16.57
CA LEU A 6 3.74 -5.66 -15.44
C LEU A 6 4.09 -7.16 -15.56
N ASP A 7 4.10 -7.70 -16.77
CA ASP A 7 4.51 -9.08 -17.08
C ASP A 7 5.93 -9.42 -16.63
N ASP A 8 6.89 -8.50 -16.79
CA ASP A 8 8.29 -8.71 -16.40
C ASP A 8 8.43 -8.70 -14.86
N LEU A 9 7.62 -7.88 -14.17
CA LEU A 9 7.55 -7.90 -12.70
C LEU A 9 6.86 -9.16 -12.18
N LEU A 10 5.73 -9.55 -12.76
CA LEU A 10 5.01 -10.76 -12.36
C LEU A 10 5.86 -12.01 -12.61
N ALA A 11 6.64 -12.05 -13.70
CA ALA A 11 7.60 -13.12 -13.95
C ALA A 11 8.77 -13.14 -12.95
N ALA A 12 9.23 -11.96 -12.48
CA ALA A 12 10.32 -11.86 -11.51
C ALA A 12 9.89 -12.14 -10.06
N TYR A 13 8.64 -11.82 -9.70
CA TYR A 13 8.13 -11.96 -8.33
C TYR A 13 7.25 -13.22 -8.13
N GLY A 14 6.66 -13.80 -9.19
CA GLY A 14 5.79 -14.97 -9.09
C GLY A 14 4.36 -14.66 -8.59
N GLY A 15 3.51 -15.70 -8.50
CA GLY A 15 2.05 -15.54 -8.26
C GLY A 15 1.61 -15.23 -6.82
N ASP A 16 2.57 -15.07 -5.90
CA ASP A 16 2.29 -14.98 -4.46
C ASP A 16 2.33 -13.55 -3.90
N TYR A 17 2.39 -12.55 -4.78
CA TYR A 17 2.49 -11.14 -4.42
C TYR A 17 1.13 -10.47 -4.48
N LEU A 18 0.78 -9.74 -3.43
CA LEU A 18 -0.29 -8.76 -3.48
C LEU A 18 0.24 -7.51 -4.18
N VAL A 19 -0.27 -7.25 -5.38
CA VAL A 19 0.10 -6.08 -6.17
C VAL A 19 -0.85 -4.93 -5.85
N VAL A 20 -0.30 -3.79 -5.42
CA VAL A 20 -1.01 -2.52 -5.34
C VAL A 20 -0.56 -1.67 -6.53
N ASP A 21 -1.44 -1.54 -7.52
CA ASP A 21 -1.19 -0.75 -8.73
C ASP A 21 -1.79 0.65 -8.58
N PHE A 22 -0.99 1.68 -8.80
CA PHE A 22 -1.43 3.07 -8.80
C PHE A 22 -2.63 3.34 -9.72
N ASN A 23 -2.74 2.64 -10.85
CA ASN A 23 -3.86 2.86 -11.78
C ASN A 23 -5.17 2.19 -11.33
N HIS A 24 -5.09 1.28 -10.35
CA HIS A 24 -6.19 0.43 -9.90
C HIS A 24 -6.21 0.31 -8.36
N LEU A 25 -6.09 1.44 -7.66
CA LEU A 25 -5.97 1.49 -6.20
C LEU A 25 -7.22 1.02 -5.46
N PHE A 26 -8.39 1.22 -6.06
CA PHE A 26 -9.70 0.93 -5.46
C PHE A 26 -10.64 0.32 -6.49
N ILE A 27 -11.48 -0.59 -6.04
CA ILE A 27 -12.58 -1.15 -6.85
C ILE A 27 -13.86 -0.32 -6.62
N SER A 28 -14.03 0.18 -5.40
CA SER A 28 -15.23 0.91 -4.96
C SER A 28 -15.04 2.43 -4.90
N SER A 29 -16.10 3.15 -4.53
CA SER A 29 -16.13 4.61 -4.55
C SER A 29 -15.75 5.24 -3.22
N THR A 30 -15.79 4.48 -2.11
CA THR A 30 -15.55 5.00 -0.75
C THR A 30 -14.70 4.06 0.09
N LEU A 31 -14.06 4.58 1.15
CA LEU A 31 -13.29 3.74 2.08
C LEU A 31 -14.15 2.69 2.78
N ARG A 32 -15.42 3.02 3.10
CA ARG A 32 -16.36 2.08 3.71
C ARG A 32 -16.63 0.88 2.80
N GLU A 33 -16.95 1.14 1.53
CA GLU A 33 -17.22 0.08 0.55
C GLU A 33 -15.98 -0.79 0.34
N GLU A 34 -14.79 -0.19 0.27
CA GLU A 34 -13.56 -0.95 0.06
C GLU A 34 -13.24 -1.85 1.25
N ALA A 35 -13.41 -1.35 2.49
CA ALA A 35 -13.27 -2.17 3.68
C ALA A 35 -14.26 -3.34 3.70
N TRP A 36 -15.50 -3.11 3.24
CA TRP A 36 -16.50 -4.16 3.10
C TRP A 36 -16.05 -5.23 2.09
N LEU A 37 -15.52 -4.83 0.93
CA LEU A 37 -14.98 -5.74 -0.10
C LEU A 37 -13.78 -6.56 0.40
N LEU A 38 -12.94 -5.98 1.26
CA LEU A 38 -11.86 -6.68 1.96
C LEU A 38 -12.37 -7.68 3.02
N ARG A 39 -13.68 -7.92 3.07
CA ARG A 39 -14.37 -8.78 4.05
C ARG A 39 -14.05 -8.36 5.48
N GLN A 40 -14.02 -7.05 5.73
CA GLN A 40 -13.99 -6.48 7.09
C GLN A 40 -15.41 -6.21 7.59
N GLY A 41 -16.41 -6.18 6.70
CA GLY A 41 -17.77 -5.77 7.01
C GLY A 41 -17.87 -4.25 7.20
N ASP A 42 -18.91 -3.80 7.89
CA ASP A 42 -18.95 -2.42 8.41
C ASP A 42 -18.12 -2.41 9.70
N ASP A 43 -16.81 -2.15 9.56
CA ASP A 43 -15.86 -2.02 10.67
C ASP A 43 -15.47 -0.55 10.85
N PRO A 44 -16.22 0.22 11.68
CA PRO A 44 -15.93 1.62 11.94
C PRO A 44 -14.56 1.84 12.59
N ALA A 45 -14.04 0.87 13.34
CA ALA A 45 -12.77 1.01 14.04
C ALA A 45 -11.59 0.95 13.05
N LEU A 46 -11.67 0.05 12.06
CA LEU A 46 -10.69 0.01 10.97
C LEU A 46 -10.69 1.31 10.17
N ILE A 47 -11.87 1.82 9.81
CA ILE A 47 -11.98 3.09 9.07
C ILE A 47 -11.46 4.27 9.90
N ALA A 48 -11.83 4.36 11.18
CA ALA A 48 -11.36 5.42 12.08
C ALA A 48 -9.83 5.43 12.18
N ARG A 49 -9.20 4.25 12.29
CA ARG A 49 -7.74 4.11 12.29
C ARG A 49 -7.12 4.58 10.97
N VAL A 50 -7.69 4.22 9.81
CA VAL A 50 -7.19 4.69 8.51
C VAL A 50 -7.27 6.22 8.42
N VAL A 51 -8.42 6.80 8.81
CA VAL A 51 -8.64 8.26 8.81
C VAL A 51 -7.66 8.97 9.74
N GLU A 52 -7.46 8.47 10.96
CA GLU A 52 -6.48 9.02 11.91
C GLU A 52 -5.06 8.97 11.34
N GLN A 53 -4.67 7.83 10.76
CA GLN A 53 -3.34 7.67 10.18
C GLN A 53 -3.11 8.59 8.98
N ALA A 54 -4.15 8.84 8.17
CA ALA A 54 -4.08 9.71 7.01
C ALA A 54 -3.73 11.17 7.39
N GLN A 55 -4.09 11.62 8.59
CA GLN A 55 -3.71 12.94 9.08
C GLN A 55 -2.20 13.13 9.20
N SER A 56 -1.45 12.07 9.51
CA SER A 56 0.02 12.12 9.56
C SER A 56 0.68 12.33 8.18
N PHE A 57 -0.10 12.19 7.11
CA PHE A 57 0.30 12.47 5.73
C PHE A 57 -0.32 13.78 5.19
N GLY A 58 -0.95 14.58 6.04
CA GLY A 58 -1.62 15.83 5.67
C GLY A 58 -3.02 15.68 5.07
N ILE A 59 -3.61 14.47 5.11
CA ILE A 59 -4.95 14.20 4.56
C ILE A 59 -6.00 14.42 5.65
N HIS A 60 -6.35 15.69 5.89
CA HIS A 60 -7.22 16.08 7.01
C HIS A 60 -8.72 15.85 6.76
N ASN A 61 -9.11 15.62 5.52
CA ASN A 61 -10.51 15.45 5.10
C ASN A 61 -10.83 13.98 4.73
N ALA A 62 -9.99 13.04 5.17
CA ALA A 62 -10.26 11.62 5.06
C ALA A 62 -11.56 11.27 5.79
N ALA A 63 -12.50 10.58 5.12
CA ALA A 63 -13.77 10.19 5.70
C ALA A 63 -14.29 8.88 5.08
N ALA A 64 -15.08 8.14 5.84
CA ALA A 64 -15.60 6.82 5.44
C ALA A 64 -16.36 6.85 4.12
N ASP A 65 -17.27 7.82 3.98
CA ASP A 65 -18.26 7.92 2.90
C ASP A 65 -17.89 8.97 1.85
N ARG A 66 -16.68 9.53 1.94
CA ARG A 66 -16.20 10.48 0.94
C ARG A 66 -15.76 9.73 -0.31
N GLU A 67 -16.16 10.26 -1.46
CA GLU A 67 -15.78 9.72 -2.76
C GLU A 67 -14.26 9.75 -2.97
N LEU A 68 -13.68 8.59 -3.24
CA LEU A 68 -12.25 8.37 -3.42
C LEU A 68 -11.69 9.15 -4.62
N GLY A 69 -12.49 9.33 -5.67
CA GLY A 69 -12.14 10.14 -6.84
C GLY A 69 -11.94 11.64 -6.55
N THR A 70 -12.36 12.13 -5.38
CA THR A 70 -12.18 13.54 -4.98
C THR A 70 -10.84 13.82 -4.31
N TYR A 71 -10.07 12.78 -3.98
CA TYR A 71 -8.70 12.90 -3.49
C TYR A 71 -7.72 12.97 -4.67
N SER A 72 -6.58 13.61 -4.49
CA SER A 72 -5.48 13.54 -5.46
C SER A 72 -4.94 12.11 -5.58
N GLY A 73 -4.28 11.78 -6.69
CA GLY A 73 -3.73 10.44 -6.90
C GLY A 73 -2.75 10.00 -5.80
N GLY A 74 -1.95 10.93 -5.27
CA GLY A 74 -1.05 10.64 -4.14
C GLY A 74 -1.79 10.37 -2.83
N GLU A 75 -2.87 11.09 -2.56
CA GLU A 75 -3.73 10.84 -1.40
C GLU A 75 -4.44 9.49 -1.51
N GLN A 76 -4.98 9.16 -2.71
CA GLN A 76 -5.56 7.85 -2.99
C GLN A 76 -4.55 6.72 -2.74
N ALA A 77 -3.33 6.88 -3.24
CA ALA A 77 -2.23 5.91 -3.07
C ALA A 77 -1.90 5.68 -1.59
N ILE A 78 -1.86 6.75 -0.79
CA ILE A 78 -1.62 6.67 0.66
C ILE A 78 -2.79 5.96 1.34
N LEU A 79 -4.03 6.36 1.05
CA LEU A 79 -5.23 5.76 1.64
C LEU A 79 -5.33 4.26 1.35
N ALA A 80 -5.06 3.83 0.11
CA ALA A 80 -5.04 2.41 -0.26
C ALA A 80 -4.00 1.62 0.54
N CYS A 81 -2.79 2.17 0.69
CA CYS A 81 -1.74 1.54 1.48
C CYS A 81 -2.09 1.46 2.98
N LEU A 82 -2.67 2.52 3.54
CA LEU A 82 -3.11 2.53 4.95
C LEU A 82 -4.24 1.53 5.18
N LEU A 83 -5.20 1.44 4.26
CA LEU A 83 -6.28 0.46 4.32
C LEU A 83 -5.74 -0.97 4.28
N LEU A 84 -4.78 -1.25 3.39
CA LEU A 84 -4.11 -2.55 3.32
C LEU A 84 -3.40 -2.91 4.64
N LEU A 85 -2.61 -1.99 5.19
CA LEU A 85 -1.92 -2.18 6.46
C LEU A 85 -2.91 -2.45 7.61
N ALA A 86 -3.98 -1.66 7.67
CA ALA A 86 -5.02 -1.82 8.69
C ALA A 86 -5.77 -3.16 8.56
N ALA A 87 -6.12 -3.56 7.34
CA ALA A 87 -6.85 -4.78 7.04
C ALA A 87 -6.03 -6.05 7.32
N THR A 88 -4.74 -6.03 6.96
CA THR A 88 -3.82 -7.15 7.22
C THR A 88 -3.59 -7.34 8.72
N GLU A 89 -3.39 -6.24 9.45
CA GLU A 89 -3.29 -6.27 10.91
C GLU A 89 -4.57 -6.78 11.57
N ALA A 90 -5.75 -6.28 11.18
CA ALA A 90 -7.03 -6.69 11.76
C ALA A 90 -7.29 -8.20 11.60
N LYS A 91 -6.80 -8.80 10.50
CA LYS A 91 -6.92 -10.23 10.21
C LYS A 91 -5.78 -11.08 10.74
N GLY A 92 -4.77 -10.47 11.37
CA GLY A 92 -3.58 -11.18 11.83
C GLY A 92 -2.82 -11.88 10.70
N LEU A 93 -2.88 -11.34 9.48
CA LEU A 93 -2.16 -11.89 8.34
C LEU A 93 -0.66 -11.64 8.50
N CYS A 94 0.13 -12.69 8.29
CA CYS A 94 1.59 -12.63 8.36
C CYS A 94 2.22 -13.17 7.07
N GLY A 95 3.43 -12.69 6.75
CA GLY A 95 4.20 -13.15 5.58
C GLY A 95 3.63 -12.73 4.22
N VAL A 96 2.75 -11.73 4.16
CA VAL A 96 2.17 -11.25 2.90
C VAL A 96 3.24 -10.47 2.13
N ARG A 97 3.52 -10.86 0.89
CA ARG A 97 4.46 -10.13 0.02
C ARG A 97 3.70 -9.07 -0.76
N VAL A 98 4.08 -7.80 -0.61
CA VAL A 98 3.40 -6.67 -1.24
C VAL A 98 4.31 -6.01 -2.27
N LEU A 99 3.81 -5.85 -3.48
CA LEU A 99 4.46 -5.09 -4.54
C LEU A 99 3.70 -3.77 -4.74
N LEU A 100 4.37 -2.65 -4.49
CA LEU A 100 3.82 -1.32 -4.75
C LEU A 100 4.24 -0.86 -6.16
N TYR A 101 3.36 -1.05 -7.15
CA TYR A 101 3.64 -0.74 -8.55
C TYR A 101 3.24 0.70 -8.88
N ASN A 102 4.23 1.55 -9.19
CA ASN A 102 4.12 3.00 -9.44
C ASN A 102 3.52 3.85 -8.30
N VAL A 103 3.11 3.23 -7.18
CA VAL A 103 2.52 3.91 -6.01
C VAL A 103 3.50 4.87 -5.35
N LEU A 104 4.77 4.48 -5.18
CA LEU A 104 5.75 5.33 -4.50
C LEU A 104 6.22 6.50 -5.37
N ASP A 105 6.10 6.37 -6.69
CA ASP A 105 6.53 7.37 -7.66
C ASP A 105 5.53 8.53 -7.76
N SER A 106 4.27 8.31 -7.35
CA SER A 106 3.24 9.35 -7.27
C SER A 106 3.31 10.21 -6.00
N LEU A 107 4.25 9.92 -5.09
CA LEU A 107 4.33 10.57 -3.77
C LEU A 107 5.46 11.60 -3.69
N SER A 108 5.26 12.62 -2.87
CA SER A 108 6.34 13.52 -2.45
C SER A 108 7.43 12.75 -1.73
N GLY A 109 8.65 13.29 -1.69
CA GLY A 109 9.78 12.64 -1.00
C GLY A 109 9.49 12.34 0.47
N ASP A 110 8.78 13.23 1.16
CA ASP A 110 8.45 13.08 2.58
C ASP A 110 7.39 11.99 2.79
N ASN A 111 6.31 12.03 2.02
CA ASN A 111 5.24 11.02 2.08
C ASN A 111 5.76 9.63 1.67
N ARG A 112 6.63 9.57 0.65
CA ARG A 112 7.31 8.33 0.25
C ARG A 112 8.12 7.73 1.41
N ARG A 113 8.95 8.54 2.09
CA ARG A 113 9.76 8.06 3.22
C ARG A 113 8.87 7.60 4.38
N ALA A 114 7.86 8.38 4.74
CA ALA A 114 6.93 8.05 5.81
C ALA A 114 6.16 6.74 5.52
N LEU A 115 5.69 6.55 4.29
CA LEU A 115 4.95 5.36 3.89
C LEU A 115 5.85 4.11 3.92
N VAL A 116 7.07 4.21 3.37
CA VAL A 116 8.05 3.11 3.43
C VAL A 116 8.36 2.73 4.88
N ALA A 117 8.57 3.72 5.76
CA ALA A 117 8.82 3.45 7.17
C ALA A 117 7.68 2.67 7.84
N ARG A 118 6.42 2.93 7.46
CA ARG A 118 5.26 2.17 7.96
C ARG A 118 5.27 0.71 7.50
N PHE A 119 5.54 0.46 6.22
CA PHE A 119 5.66 -0.91 5.72
C PHE A 119 6.82 -1.66 6.38
N LEU A 120 7.96 -1.00 6.60
CA LEU A 120 9.09 -1.60 7.31
C LEU A 120 8.79 -1.90 8.78
N ALA A 121 8.02 -1.05 9.47
CA ALA A 121 7.55 -1.33 10.82
C ALA A 121 6.57 -2.52 10.87
N ALA A 122 5.89 -2.80 9.76
CA ALA A 122 5.00 -3.94 9.59
C ALA A 122 5.69 -5.17 8.94
N ARG A 123 7.03 -5.20 8.86
CA ARG A 123 7.78 -6.22 8.08
C ARG A 123 7.49 -7.67 8.45
N ASP A 124 7.20 -7.94 9.71
CA ASP A 124 6.87 -9.29 10.20
C ASP A 124 5.53 -9.78 9.60
N ARG A 125 4.72 -8.83 9.11
CA ARG A 125 3.43 -9.07 8.44
C ARG A 125 3.51 -8.89 6.93
N LEU A 126 4.26 -7.90 6.46
CA LEU A 126 4.30 -7.47 5.06
C LEU A 126 5.73 -7.24 4.56
N SER A 127 6.14 -7.92 3.50
CA SER A 127 7.42 -7.63 2.82
C SER A 127 7.19 -6.70 1.63
N LEU A 128 7.83 -5.52 1.65
CA LEU A 128 7.68 -4.49 0.62
C LEU A 128 8.68 -4.69 -0.52
N TYR A 129 8.16 -4.80 -1.75
CA TYR A 129 8.95 -4.84 -2.98
C TYR A 129 8.65 -3.62 -3.86
N ARG A 130 9.69 -3.12 -4.51
CA ARG A 130 9.66 -1.89 -5.33
C ARG A 130 9.75 -2.25 -6.81
N ASN A 131 9.39 -1.28 -7.65
CA ASN A 131 9.45 -1.36 -9.12
C ASN A 131 10.88 -1.37 -9.69
N GLU A 132 11.82 -2.00 -8.99
CA GLU A 132 13.21 -2.18 -9.41
C GLU A 132 13.43 -3.69 -9.63
N PRO A 133 13.87 -4.15 -10.81
CA PRO A 133 14.07 -5.56 -11.07
C PRO A 133 15.05 -6.16 -10.05
N SER A 134 14.51 -7.10 -9.28
CA SER A 134 15.06 -8.06 -8.31
C SER A 134 16.59 -8.19 -8.14
N ALA A 135 17.44 -7.98 -9.15
CA ALA A 135 18.88 -8.16 -9.05
C ALA A 135 19.58 -7.17 -8.09
N ALA A 136 19.07 -5.93 -7.94
CA ALA A 136 19.67 -4.95 -7.01
C ALA A 136 19.09 -5.04 -5.58
N ALA A 137 17.84 -5.50 -5.43
CA ALA A 137 17.15 -5.57 -4.15
C ALA A 137 17.56 -6.80 -3.33
N GLU A 138 17.86 -7.93 -3.97
CA GLU A 138 18.40 -9.11 -3.28
C GLU A 138 19.82 -8.86 -2.76
N ALA A 139 20.66 -8.12 -3.50
CA ALA A 139 22.00 -7.75 -3.06
C ALA A 139 22.00 -6.83 -1.82
N ALA A 140 20.98 -5.98 -1.66
CA ALA A 140 20.87 -5.05 -0.53
C ALA A 140 20.32 -5.70 0.77
N LEU A 141 19.55 -6.78 0.66
CA LEU A 141 19.08 -7.56 1.81
C LEU A 141 20.16 -8.52 2.35
N VAL A 142 21.01 -9.05 1.47
CA VAL A 142 22.14 -9.91 1.88
C VAL A 142 23.29 -9.11 2.52
N ALA A 143 23.43 -7.81 2.22
CA ALA A 143 24.49 -6.97 2.77
C ALA A 143 24.24 -6.46 4.21
N VAL A 144 23.09 -6.78 4.82
CA VAL A 144 22.78 -6.42 6.23
C VAL A 144 23.00 -7.60 7.18
N GLU A 145 23.33 -8.79 6.65
CA GLU A 145 23.72 -9.98 7.43
C GLU A 145 25.13 -10.48 7.03
N GLY A 146 26.10 -9.56 7.00
CA GLY A 146 27.53 -9.86 6.82
C GLY A 146 28.42 -9.02 7.74
#